data_AF-A0A8T2U3R4-F1
#
_entry.id   AF-A0A8T2U3R4-F1
#
_cell.length_a   1.000
_cell.length_b   1.000
_cell.length_c   1.000
_cell.angle_alpha   90.00
_cell.angle_beta   90.00
_cell.angle_gamma   90.00
#
_symmetry.space_group_name_H-M   'P 1'
#
loop_
_entity.id
_entity.type
_entity.pdbx_description
1 polymer ?
#
loop_
_entity_poly.entity_id
_entity_poly.type
_entity_poly.pdbx_seq_one_letter_code
_entity_poly.pdbx_strand_id
1 'polypeptide(L)'
;MSAGHGAKVAICELPFHPISSEKLGGCGGTCVIRGCVPKKILVYGSSFHGEFEDSKNFGWDMPGEITFDWKRLIENKTKEITRLNGVYKRILANAGVTLFEGAGKIIDPHTVEVHLTTGEIKRFTTKHILIATGSSAVLLDIPGKELAITSDHALSLEDFPRRSVIEGNST
;
A
#
# COMPACT_ATOMS: atom_id res chain seq x y z
N MET A 1 -15.56 -6.40 -15.60
CA MET A 1 -15.77 -5.07 -14.95
C MET A 1 -16.99 -4.43 -15.57
N SER A 2 -17.93 -3.88 -14.79
CA SER A 2 -19.19 -3.29 -15.31
C SER A 2 -18.97 -2.17 -16.33
N ALA A 3 -17.87 -1.41 -16.21
CA ALA A 3 -17.47 -0.41 -17.19
C ALA A 3 -17.21 -1.00 -18.59
N GLY A 4 -16.62 -2.20 -18.64
CA GLY A 4 -16.42 -2.95 -19.88
C GLY A 4 -17.71 -3.47 -20.53
N HIS A 5 -18.85 -3.34 -19.84
CA HIS A 5 -20.19 -3.64 -20.36
C HIS A 5 -21.02 -2.37 -20.61
N GLY A 6 -20.38 -1.20 -20.71
CA GLY A 6 -21.02 0.07 -21.06
C GLY A 6 -21.65 0.85 -19.89
N ALA A 7 -21.49 0.38 -18.65
CA ALA A 7 -21.95 1.13 -17.48
C ALA A 7 -21.03 2.32 -17.17
N LYS A 8 -21.61 3.45 -16.77
CA LYS A 8 -20.84 4.57 -16.21
C LYS A 8 -20.38 4.18 -14.79
N VAL A 9 -19.06 4.15 -14.58
CA VAL A 9 -18.47 3.75 -13.29
C VAL A 9 -17.55 4.86 -12.80
N ALA A 10 -17.64 5.15 -11.51
CA ALA A 10 -16.73 6.05 -10.82
C ALA A 10 -16.14 5.35 -9.58
N ILE A 11 -14.92 5.72 -9.23
CA ILE A 11 -14.23 5.31 -8.01
C ILE A 11 -13.82 6.58 -7.26
N CYS A 12 -14.01 6.57 -5.95
CA CYS A 12 -13.44 7.55 -5.03
C CYS A 12 -12.31 6.86 -4.27
N GLU A 13 -11.10 7.42 -4.32
CA GLU A 13 -9.91 6.86 -3.67
C GLU A 13 -9.06 7.99 -3.09
N LEU A 14 -8.40 7.74 -1.96
CA LEU A 14 -7.56 8.74 -1.33
C LEU A 14 -6.27 8.96 -2.14
N PRO A 15 -5.63 10.14 -2.05
CA PRO A 15 -4.35 10.41 -2.70
C PRO A 15 -3.26 9.44 -2.21
N PHE A 16 -2.32 9.12 -3.09
CA PHE A 16 -1.27 8.15 -2.84
C PHE A 16 -0.32 8.55 -1.70
N HIS A 17 -0.07 7.62 -0.78
CA HIS A 17 1.06 7.67 0.15
C HIS A 17 1.43 6.26 0.66
N PRO A 18 2.72 5.92 0.87
CA PRO A 18 3.14 4.60 1.35
C PRO A 18 2.65 4.25 2.77
N ILE A 19 2.33 5.26 3.60
CA ILE A 19 1.75 5.12 4.94
C ILE A 19 0.31 5.63 4.92
N SER A 20 -0.66 4.86 5.42
CA SER A 20 -2.08 5.21 5.26
C SER A 20 -2.51 6.16 6.36
N SER A 21 -3.56 6.94 6.07
CA SER A 21 -4.25 7.76 7.07
C SER A 21 -5.68 8.02 6.59
N GLU A 22 -6.47 8.71 7.41
CA GLU A 22 -7.81 9.19 7.05
C GLU A 22 -7.85 10.04 5.76
N LYS A 23 -6.70 10.55 5.31
CA LYS A 23 -6.57 11.41 4.13
C LYS A 23 -5.66 10.85 3.06
N LEU A 24 -4.99 9.73 3.32
CA LEU A 24 -3.95 9.18 2.44
C LEU A 24 -4.17 7.68 2.22
N GLY A 25 -4.10 7.26 0.97
CA GLY A 25 -4.35 5.89 0.52
C GLY A 25 -3.68 5.65 -0.82
N GLY A 26 -4.48 5.40 -1.85
CA GLY A 26 -4.03 5.35 -3.23
C GLY A 26 -4.55 4.15 -4.01
N CYS A 27 -4.63 4.31 -5.34
CA CYS A 27 -5.01 3.25 -6.25
C CYS A 27 -4.10 2.01 -6.14
N GLY A 28 -4.74 0.84 -6.05
CA GLY A 28 -4.09 -0.45 -5.76
C GLY A 28 -4.41 -0.97 -4.35
N GLY A 29 -4.83 -0.08 -3.44
CA GLY A 29 -5.25 -0.44 -2.09
C GLY A 29 -4.11 -1.01 -1.24
N THR A 30 -4.49 -1.63 -0.10
CA THR A 30 -3.53 -2.09 0.91
C THR A 30 -2.52 -3.09 0.37
N CYS A 31 -2.95 -4.13 -0.35
CA CYS A 31 -2.08 -5.22 -0.80
C CYS A 31 -0.96 -4.75 -1.74
N VAL A 32 -1.27 -3.79 -2.62
CA VAL A 32 -0.29 -3.23 -3.57
C VAL A 32 0.60 -2.19 -2.89
N ILE A 33 0.04 -1.28 -2.10
CA ILE A 33 0.78 -0.11 -1.63
C ILE A 33 1.56 -0.38 -0.35
N ARG A 34 0.98 -1.15 0.58
CA ARG A 34 1.45 -1.27 1.97
C ARG A 34 1.20 -2.67 2.56
N GLY A 35 1.20 -3.68 1.71
CA GLY A 35 0.85 -5.05 2.10
C GLY A 35 1.66 -6.08 1.33
N CYS A 36 0.97 -6.97 0.64
CA CYS A 36 1.53 -8.13 -0.04
C CYS A 36 2.77 -7.82 -0.89
N VAL A 37 2.70 -6.79 -1.75
CA VAL A 37 3.76 -6.47 -2.72
C VAL A 37 5.03 -5.94 -2.01
N PRO A 38 4.99 -4.84 -1.26
CA PRO A 38 6.18 -4.36 -0.56
C PRO A 38 6.70 -5.39 0.45
N LYS A 39 5.83 -6.12 1.14
CA LYS A 39 6.23 -7.22 2.03
C LYS A 39 7.00 -8.29 1.27
N LYS A 40 6.53 -8.70 0.09
CA LYS A 40 7.19 -9.76 -0.69
C LYS A 40 8.56 -9.32 -1.19
N ILE A 41 8.72 -8.05 -1.59
CA ILE A 41 10.02 -7.47 -1.96
C ILE A 41 10.99 -7.55 -0.78
N LEU A 42 10.57 -7.14 0.42
CA LEU A 42 11.42 -7.18 1.61
C LEU A 42 11.78 -8.62 2.02
N VAL A 43 10.81 -9.54 1.96
CA VAL A 43 11.04 -10.97 2.26
C VAL A 43 12.05 -11.57 1.29
N TYR A 44 11.93 -11.31 -0.02
CA TYR A 44 12.94 -11.75 -0.98
C TYR A 44 14.30 -11.11 -0.72
N GLY A 45 14.34 -9.80 -0.43
CA GLY A 45 15.58 -9.12 -0.04
C GLY A 45 16.29 -9.79 1.13
N SER A 46 15.52 -10.29 2.12
CA SER A 46 16.07 -10.98 3.29
C SER A 46 16.57 -12.41 3.03
N SER A 47 16.07 -13.11 2.00
CA SER A 47 16.46 -14.51 1.75
C SER A 47 17.85 -14.64 1.13
N PHE A 48 18.28 -13.62 0.38
CA PHE A 48 19.55 -13.64 -0.34
C PHE A 48 20.76 -13.93 0.54
N HIS A 49 20.78 -13.46 1.80
CA HIS A 49 21.93 -13.70 2.67
C HIS A 49 22.19 -15.20 2.89
N GLY A 50 21.15 -15.96 3.24
CA GLY A 50 21.27 -17.41 3.40
C GLY A 50 21.57 -18.12 2.08
N GLU A 51 20.93 -17.70 0.99
CA GLU A 51 21.19 -18.26 -0.35
C GLU A 51 22.67 -18.06 -0.77
N PHE A 52 23.25 -16.91 -0.44
CA PHE A 52 24.66 -16.62 -0.69
C PHE A 52 25.61 -17.48 0.15
N GLU A 53 25.28 -17.71 1.43
CA GLU A 53 26.05 -18.64 2.27
C GLU A 53 25.98 -20.08 1.73
N ASP A 54 24.78 -20.56 1.40
CA ASP A 54 24.55 -21.92 0.92
C ASP A 54 25.17 -22.17 -0.46
N SER A 55 25.23 -21.16 -1.32
CA SER A 55 25.76 -21.27 -2.68
C SER A 55 27.18 -21.87 -2.75
N LYS A 56 28.01 -21.65 -1.73
CA LYS A 56 29.36 -22.23 -1.62
C LYS A 56 29.34 -23.76 -1.64
N ASN A 57 28.34 -24.37 -1.00
CA ASN A 57 28.17 -25.83 -0.99
C ASN A 57 27.74 -26.39 -2.35
N PHE A 58 27.29 -25.53 -3.26
CA PHE A 58 26.93 -25.87 -4.64
C PHE A 58 28.02 -25.48 -5.65
N GLY A 59 29.23 -25.15 -5.18
CA GLY A 59 30.39 -24.84 -6.03
C GLY A 59 30.43 -23.41 -6.56
N TRP A 60 29.66 -22.49 -5.99
CA TRP A 60 29.73 -21.06 -6.33
C TRP A 60 30.74 -20.34 -5.44
N ASP A 61 31.78 -19.80 -6.04
CA ASP A 61 32.73 -18.91 -5.38
C ASP A 61 32.39 -17.45 -5.69
N MET A 62 31.99 -16.71 -4.66
CA MET A 62 31.77 -15.27 -4.77
C MET A 62 32.98 -14.50 -4.23
N PRO A 63 33.66 -13.68 -5.07
CA PRO A 63 34.78 -12.88 -4.61
C PRO A 63 34.30 -11.68 -3.78
N GLY A 64 34.87 -11.51 -2.58
CA GLY A 64 34.68 -10.33 -1.73
C GLY A 64 33.61 -10.47 -0.64
N GLU A 65 33.46 -9.40 0.15
CA GLU A 65 32.45 -9.30 1.21
C GLU A 65 31.10 -8.89 0.63
N ILE A 66 30.05 -9.65 0.97
CA ILE A 66 28.68 -9.33 0.57
C ILE A 66 28.07 -8.41 1.61
N THR A 67 27.78 -7.18 1.21
CA THR A 67 27.18 -6.16 2.09
C THR A 67 25.72 -5.90 1.73
N PHE A 68 24.92 -5.57 2.75
CA PHE A 68 23.50 -5.26 2.59
C PHE A 68 23.24 -3.75 2.74
N ASP A 69 22.62 -3.15 1.72
CA ASP A 69 22.22 -1.74 1.72
C ASP A 69 20.69 -1.62 1.89
N TRP A 70 20.28 -1.37 3.15
CA TRP A 70 18.88 -1.18 3.52
C TRP A 70 18.22 -0.01 2.76
N LYS A 71 18.92 1.11 2.62
CA LYS A 71 18.37 2.32 2.00
C LYS A 71 18.07 2.07 0.53
N ARG A 72 19.00 1.42 -0.17
CA ARG A 72 18.78 0.99 -1.57
C ARG A 72 17.59 0.05 -1.70
N LEU A 73 17.41 -0.90 -0.77
CA LEU A 73 16.23 -1.79 -0.80
C LEU A 73 14.92 -1.00 -0.64
N ILE A 74 14.86 -0.09 0.33
CA ILE A 74 13.66 0.73 0.60
C ILE A 74 13.37 1.70 -0.55
N GLU A 75 14.38 2.32 -1.14
CA GLU A 75 14.25 3.18 -2.33
C GLU A 75 13.68 2.39 -3.53
N ASN A 76 14.26 1.22 -3.83
CA ASN A 76 13.80 0.37 -4.93
C ASN A 76 12.37 -0.12 -4.71
N LYS A 77 12.05 -0.56 -3.49
CA LYS A 77 10.69 -0.94 -3.10
C LYS A 77 9.72 0.23 -3.32
N THR A 78 10.06 1.42 -2.83
CA THR A 78 9.18 2.61 -2.93
C THR A 78 8.98 3.07 -4.37
N LYS A 79 10.03 3.00 -5.20
CA LYS A 79 9.95 3.27 -6.64
C LYS A 79 8.99 2.30 -7.32
N GLU A 80 9.05 1.02 -6.99
CA GLU A 80 8.16 0.01 -7.55
C GLU A 80 6.70 0.21 -7.14
N ILE A 81 6.45 0.53 -5.86
CA ILE A 81 5.09 0.82 -5.39
C ILE A 81 4.50 2.06 -6.10
N THR A 82 5.32 3.11 -6.27
CA THR A 82 4.92 4.32 -7.00
C THR A 82 4.57 4.00 -8.46
N ARG A 83 5.39 3.17 -9.12
CA ARG A 83 5.14 2.71 -10.48
C ARG A 83 3.82 1.94 -10.57
N LEU A 84 3.57 1.02 -9.65
CA LEU A 84 2.34 0.21 -9.61
C LEU A 84 1.10 1.06 -9.36
N ASN A 85 1.15 2.04 -8.45
CA ASN A 85 0.05 2.99 -8.27
C ASN A 85 -0.33 3.67 -9.59
N GLY A 86 0.66 4.14 -10.35
CA GLY A 86 0.45 4.70 -11.69
C GLY A 86 -0.12 3.71 -12.69
N VAL A 87 0.29 2.43 -12.64
CA VAL A 87 -0.30 1.36 -13.47
C VAL A 87 -1.78 1.20 -13.17
N TYR A 88 -2.18 1.14 -11.89
CA TYR A 88 -3.60 1.01 -11.52
C TYR A 88 -4.42 2.21 -11.98
N LYS A 89 -3.91 3.44 -11.83
CA LYS A 89 -4.58 4.64 -12.36
C LYS A 89 -4.82 4.53 -13.88
N ARG A 90 -3.82 4.06 -14.64
CA ARG A 90 -3.96 3.85 -16.10
C ARG A 90 -4.94 2.74 -16.45
N ILE A 91 -4.96 1.62 -15.71
CA ILE A 91 -5.92 0.53 -15.93
C ILE A 91 -7.35 1.04 -15.74
N LEU A 92 -7.60 1.81 -14.68
CA LEU A 92 -8.92 2.40 -14.42
C LEU A 92 -9.33 3.37 -15.54
N ALA A 93 -8.43 4.27 -15.95
CA ALA A 93 -8.68 5.21 -17.03
C ALA A 93 -8.99 4.50 -18.36
N ASN A 94 -8.19 3.50 -18.72
CA ASN A 94 -8.38 2.70 -19.95
C ASN A 94 -9.70 1.91 -19.93
N ALA A 95 -10.21 1.57 -18.75
CA ALA A 95 -11.50 0.93 -18.58
C ALA A 95 -12.68 1.91 -18.59
N GLY A 96 -12.44 3.22 -18.78
CA GLY A 96 -13.48 4.25 -18.76
C GLY A 96 -14.00 4.59 -17.36
N VAL A 97 -13.27 4.24 -16.30
CA VAL A 97 -13.64 4.56 -14.92
C VAL A 97 -13.22 6.00 -14.61
N THR A 98 -14.15 6.80 -14.09
CA THR A 98 -13.83 8.13 -13.55
C THR A 98 -13.25 7.99 -12.15
N LEU A 99 -12.02 8.47 -11.95
CA LEU A 99 -11.38 8.48 -10.64
C LEU A 99 -11.53 9.86 -9.99
N PHE A 100 -12.10 9.89 -8.79
CA PHE A 100 -12.11 11.06 -7.92
C PHE A 100 -11.09 10.84 -6.81
N GLU A 101 -10.06 11.69 -6.74
CA GLU A 101 -9.11 11.68 -5.63
C GLU A 101 -9.71 12.45 -4.45
N GLY A 102 -10.09 11.74 -3.39
CA GLY A 102 -10.82 12.31 -2.25
C GLY A 102 -11.44 11.27 -1.33
N ALA A 103 -12.15 11.74 -0.31
CA ALA A 103 -12.88 10.90 0.63
C ALA A 103 -14.37 10.85 0.25
N GLY A 104 -14.92 9.64 0.17
CA GLY A 104 -16.35 9.41 -0.11
C GLY A 104 -17.17 9.26 1.17
N LYS A 105 -18.34 9.87 1.22
CA LYS A 105 -19.32 9.77 2.30
C LYS A 105 -20.69 9.45 1.70
N ILE A 106 -21.28 8.34 2.11
CA ILE A 106 -22.65 7.98 1.72
C ILE A 106 -23.60 8.84 2.58
N ILE A 107 -24.42 9.66 1.94
CA ILE A 107 -25.34 10.56 2.64
C ILE A 107 -26.79 10.08 2.56
N ASP A 108 -27.12 9.24 1.59
CA ASP A 108 -28.40 8.52 1.45
C ASP A 108 -28.21 7.28 0.55
N PRO A 109 -29.23 6.42 0.34
CA PRO A 109 -29.09 5.16 -0.42
C PRO A 109 -28.58 5.30 -1.86
N HIS A 110 -28.68 6.49 -2.47
CA HIS A 110 -28.34 6.73 -3.88
C HIS A 110 -27.38 7.90 -4.08
N THR A 111 -26.89 8.55 -3.03
CA THR A 111 -26.02 9.72 -3.13
C THR A 111 -24.73 9.56 -2.34
N VAL A 112 -23.62 9.85 -3.01
CA VAL A 112 -22.27 9.92 -2.42
C VAL A 112 -21.76 11.35 -2.50
N GLU A 113 -21.37 11.90 -1.35
CA GLU A 113 -20.61 13.13 -1.23
C GLU A 113 -19.12 12.81 -1.31
N VAL A 114 -18.37 13.53 -2.15
CA VAL A 114 -16.93 13.35 -2.34
C VAL A 114 -16.23 14.64 -1.94
N HIS A 115 -15.41 14.54 -0.90
CA HIS A 115 -14.52 15.60 -0.44
C HIS A 115 -13.21 15.47 -1.22
N LEU A 116 -13.06 16.26 -2.29
CA LEU A 116 -11.89 16.20 -3.17
C LEU A 116 -10.65 16.76 -2.47
N THR A 117 -9.47 16.31 -2.89
CA THR A 117 -8.18 16.84 -2.40
C THR A 117 -7.99 18.32 -2.70
N THR A 118 -8.74 18.88 -3.65
CA THR A 118 -8.78 20.32 -3.97
C THR A 118 -9.51 21.15 -2.91
N GLY A 119 -10.21 20.51 -1.96
CA GLY A 119 -11.10 21.16 -0.98
C GLY A 119 -12.54 21.31 -1.47
N GLU A 120 -12.83 21.01 -2.73
CA GLU A 120 -14.19 21.03 -3.28
C GLU A 120 -15.00 19.82 -2.78
N ILE A 121 -16.28 20.05 -2.48
CA ILE A 121 -17.23 18.98 -2.13
C ILE A 121 -18.20 18.79 -3.29
N LYS A 122 -18.25 17.59 -3.86
CA LYS A 122 -19.19 17.21 -4.93
C LYS A 122 -20.17 16.16 -4.45
N ARG A 123 -21.37 16.16 -5.03
CA ARG A 123 -22.38 15.12 -4.79
C ARG A 123 -22.71 14.42 -6.08
N PHE A 124 -22.78 13.10 -6.02
CA PHE A 124 -23.09 12.25 -7.16
C PHE A 124 -24.21 11.29 -6.82
N THR A 125 -25.17 11.16 -7.73
CA THR A 125 -26.24 10.16 -7.62
C THR A 125 -25.88 8.90 -8.41
N THR A 126 -26.22 7.73 -7.87
CA THR A 126 -25.95 6.42 -8.49
C THR A 126 -27.03 5.40 -8.15
N LYS A 127 -27.21 4.42 -9.03
CA LYS A 127 -28.11 3.28 -8.77
C LYS A 127 -27.54 2.30 -7.76
N HIS A 128 -26.21 2.14 -7.75
CA HIS A 128 -25.51 1.17 -6.92
C HIS A 128 -24.28 1.80 -6.27
N ILE A 129 -24.05 1.45 -5.00
CA ILE A 129 -22.89 1.85 -4.23
C ILE A 129 -22.20 0.56 -3.76
N LEU A 130 -20.91 0.43 -4.03
CA LEU A 130 -20.06 -0.64 -3.51
C LEU A 130 -19.09 -0.03 -2.50
N ILE A 131 -19.10 -0.55 -1.28
CA ILE A 131 -18.14 -0.15 -0.23
C ILE A 131 -16.98 -1.16 -0.25
N ALA A 132 -15.80 -0.67 -0.56
CA ALA A 132 -14.58 -1.47 -0.65
C ALA A 132 -13.38 -0.73 -0.01
N THR A 133 -13.61 -0.10 1.14
CA THR A 133 -12.63 0.78 1.83
C THR A 133 -11.52 0.02 2.56
N GLY A 134 -11.58 -1.31 2.63
CA GLY A 134 -10.58 -2.14 3.30
C GLY A 134 -10.61 -2.02 4.82
N SER A 135 -9.45 -2.15 5.45
CA SER A 135 -9.23 -2.13 6.89
C SER A 135 -7.93 -1.40 7.25
N SER A 136 -7.81 -0.95 8.50
CA SER A 136 -6.61 -0.31 9.05
C SER A 136 -6.06 -1.10 10.25
N ALA A 137 -4.77 -0.92 10.52
CA ALA A 137 -4.14 -1.52 11.70
C ALA A 137 -4.67 -0.86 12.99
N VAL A 138 -4.91 -1.67 14.01
CA VAL A 138 -5.34 -1.21 15.33
C VAL A 138 -4.15 -1.29 16.27
N LEU A 139 -3.86 -0.20 16.99
CA LEU A 139 -2.89 -0.19 18.07
C LEU A 139 -3.55 -0.69 19.36
N LEU A 140 -2.83 -1.49 20.15
CA LEU A 140 -3.29 -1.90 21.46
C LEU A 140 -3.45 -0.68 22.38
N ASP A 141 -4.52 -0.69 23.17
CA ASP A 141 -4.79 0.38 24.14
C ASP A 141 -4.03 0.15 25.45
N ILE A 142 -2.71 0.34 25.39
CA ILE A 142 -1.78 0.19 26.52
C ILE A 142 -0.93 1.46 26.70
N PRO A 143 -0.40 1.71 27.92
CA PRO A 143 0.56 2.80 28.12
C PRO A 143 1.75 2.68 27.17
N GLY A 144 2.09 3.76 26.46
CA GLY A 144 3.18 3.78 25.49
C GLY A 144 2.80 3.38 24.06
N LYS A 145 1.51 3.16 23.75
CA LYS A 145 1.03 2.81 22.40
C LYS A 145 1.45 3.81 21.32
N GLU A 146 1.65 5.08 21.68
CA GLU A 146 2.14 6.15 20.82
C GLU A 146 3.59 5.97 20.36
N LEU A 147 4.36 5.11 21.03
CA LEU A 147 5.72 4.73 20.65
C LEU A 147 5.74 3.54 19.68
N ALA A 148 4.62 2.82 19.55
CA ALA A 148 4.51 1.69 18.65
C ALA A 148 4.26 2.15 17.21
N ILE A 149 4.65 1.31 16.27
CA ILE A 149 4.41 1.51 14.84
C ILE A 149 3.58 0.35 14.29
N THR A 150 2.87 0.61 13.20
CA THR A 150 2.07 -0.41 12.49
C THR A 150 2.84 -1.01 11.32
N SER A 151 2.26 -2.02 10.66
CA SER A 151 2.82 -2.60 9.43
C SER A 151 3.12 -1.55 8.35
N ASP A 152 2.27 -0.53 8.22
CA ASP A 152 2.45 0.56 7.25
C ASP A 152 3.81 1.26 7.42
N HIS A 153 4.14 1.56 8.67
CA HIS A 153 5.39 2.22 9.05
C HIS A 153 6.57 1.25 8.97
N ALA A 154 6.40 0.01 9.44
CA ALA A 154 7.44 -1.02 9.39
C ALA A 154 7.92 -1.29 7.95
N LEU A 155 7.02 -1.26 6.97
CA LEU A 155 7.35 -1.40 5.55
C LEU A 155 8.08 -0.19 4.94
N SER A 156 8.21 0.91 5.68
CA SER A 156 8.72 2.20 5.21
C SER A 156 9.79 2.79 6.14
N LEU A 157 10.40 1.99 7.03
CA LEU A 157 11.47 2.43 7.91
C LEU A 157 12.68 2.95 7.12
N GLU A 158 13.14 4.15 7.45
CA GLU A 158 14.30 4.78 6.77
C GLU A 158 15.62 4.11 7.13
N ASP A 159 15.77 3.73 8.40
CA ASP A 159 16.96 3.08 8.93
C ASP A 159 16.65 1.66 9.39
N PHE A 160 17.64 0.76 9.21
CA PHE A 160 17.51 -0.62 9.64
C PHE A 160 17.57 -0.71 11.18
N PRO A 161 16.51 -1.24 11.84
CA PRO A 161 16.49 -1.29 13.30
C PRO A 161 17.48 -2.32 13.82
N ARG A 162 18.36 -1.92 14.76
CA ARG A 162 19.27 -2.85 15.45
C ARG A 162 18.55 -3.80 16.42
N ARG A 163 17.37 -3.39 16.89
CA ARG A 163 16.51 -4.17 17.78
C ARG A 163 15.08 -3.90 17.40
N SER A 164 14.28 -4.94 17.35
CA SER A 164 12.84 -4.87 17.10
C SER A 164 12.11 -5.83 18.05
N VAL A 165 10.89 -5.46 18.40
CA VAL A 165 9.93 -6.32 19.09
C VAL A 165 8.67 -6.34 18.24
N ILE A 166 8.14 -7.53 17.98
CA ILE A 166 6.89 -7.73 17.26
C ILE A 166 5.86 -8.16 18.29
N GLU A 167 4.76 -7.41 18.34
CA GLU A 167 3.64 -7.66 19.24
C GLU A 167 2.42 -8.00 18.37
N GLY A 168 1.71 -9.06 18.75
CA GLY A 168 0.66 -9.69 17.94
C GLY A 168 1.11 -11.01 17.27
N ASN A 169 0.14 -11.91 17.08
CA ASN A 169 0.33 -13.17 16.35
C ASN A 169 -0.80 -13.33 15.32
N SER A 170 -0.52 -14.04 14.23
CA SER A 170 -1.52 -14.43 13.25
C SER A 170 -2.13 -15.76 13.72
N THR A 171 -3.39 -15.75 14.16
CA THR A 171 -4.19 -16.98 14.36
C THR A 171 -5.31 -17.02 13.35
#